data_AF-A0A9E1J4B5-F1
#
_entry.id   AF-A0A9E1J4B5-F1
#
_cell.length_a   1.000
_cell.length_b   1.000
_cell.length_c   1.000
_cell.angle_alpha   90.00
_cell.angle_beta   90.00
_cell.angle_gamma   90.00
#
_symmetry.space_group_name_H-M   'P 1'
#
loop_
_entity.id
_entity.type
_entity.pdbx_description
1 polymer ?
#
loop_
_entity_poly.entity_id
_entity_poly.type
_entity_poly.pdbx_seq_one_letter_code
_entity_poly.pdbx_strand_id
1 'polypeptide(L)'
;LGYMDAAVEAAPIISKLRDPAFASVGKWRNRINASDISHIPYRRKEDGEHLREGLRRGGLPEFTAEWDLNRANRLSADMVRAVSFGQTQVGYHVNSNLRFTIHRDRQGKMTATGLWKGTGTSRIIGDRICNYWDKYETETCMVVYQNPNGSAAAGNDYILVQHSGSFPFTLKK
;
A
#
# COMPACT_ATOMS: atom_id res chain seq x y z
N LEU A 1 29.14 -16.20 8.78
CA LEU A 1 28.42 -17.02 7.79
C LEU A 1 27.13 -16.28 7.48
N GLY A 2 27.14 -15.50 6.41
CA GLY A 2 26.18 -14.43 6.18
C GLY A 2 25.65 -14.45 4.76
N TYR A 3 24.35 -14.19 4.64
CA TYR A 3 23.57 -13.76 3.48
C TYR A 3 23.67 -14.51 2.13
N MET A 4 24.62 -15.40 1.91
CA MET A 4 24.73 -16.16 0.65
C MET A 4 24.00 -17.50 0.67
N ASP A 5 23.76 -18.11 1.84
CA ASP A 5 23.04 -19.38 1.92
C ASP A 5 21.53 -19.25 1.71
N ALA A 6 20.95 -18.08 2.01
CA ALA A 6 19.53 -17.79 1.77
C ALA A 6 19.19 -17.58 0.27
N ALA A 7 20.17 -17.29 -0.57
CA ALA A 7 19.97 -17.12 -2.01
C ALA A 7 19.69 -18.46 -2.72
N VAL A 8 20.24 -19.55 -2.20
CA VAL A 8 20.03 -20.91 -2.73
C VAL A 8 18.62 -21.41 -2.40
N GLU A 9 18.08 -21.07 -1.23
CA GLU A 9 16.69 -21.38 -0.84
C GLU A 9 15.63 -20.53 -1.53
N ALA A 10 15.99 -19.33 -2.04
CA ALA A 10 15.07 -18.44 -2.74
C ALA A 10 14.81 -18.85 -4.20
N ALA A 11 15.70 -19.63 -4.82
CA ALA A 11 15.60 -20.02 -6.23
C ALA A 11 14.28 -20.73 -6.62
N PRO A 12 13.75 -21.71 -5.87
CA PRO A 12 12.46 -22.33 -6.19
C PRO A 12 11.26 -21.39 -5.99
N ILE A 13 11.38 -20.39 -5.11
CA ILE A 13 10.36 -19.35 -4.91
C ILE A 13 10.36 -18.38 -6.10
N ILE A 14 11.53 -17.98 -6.56
CA ILE A 14 11.71 -17.13 -7.77
C ILE A 14 11.22 -17.86 -9.03
N SER A 15 11.42 -19.18 -9.12
CA SER A 15 10.90 -20.02 -10.20
C SER A 15 9.37 -20.05 -10.23
N LYS A 16 8.70 -20.13 -9.08
CA LYS A 16 7.23 -20.10 -8.98
C LYS A 16 6.62 -18.76 -9.37
N LEU A 17 7.37 -17.66 -9.28
CA LEU A 17 6.94 -16.34 -9.77
C LEU A 17 6.90 -16.23 -11.30
N ARG A 18 7.43 -17.22 -12.04
CA ARG A 18 7.41 -17.28 -13.52
C ARG A 18 6.20 -18.02 -14.11
N ASP A 19 5.30 -18.57 -13.30
CA ASP A 19 4.14 -19.33 -13.78
C ASP A 19 3.14 -18.42 -14.54
N PRO A 20 2.81 -18.72 -15.82
CA PRO A 20 1.86 -17.95 -16.63
C PRO A 20 0.43 -17.88 -16.05
N ALA A 21 0.00 -18.85 -15.25
CA ALA A 21 -1.30 -18.81 -14.56
C ALA A 21 -1.28 -17.81 -13.39
N PHE A 22 -0.12 -17.59 -12.77
CA PHE A 22 0.12 -16.42 -11.92
C PHE A 22 0.29 -15.14 -12.74
N ALA A 23 0.69 -15.20 -14.01
CA ALA A 23 0.94 -14.00 -14.82
C ALA A 23 -0.33 -13.26 -15.28
N SER A 24 -1.51 -13.89 -15.32
CA SER A 24 -2.77 -13.19 -15.66
C SER A 24 -3.37 -12.42 -14.48
N VAL A 25 -3.20 -12.93 -13.25
CA VAL A 25 -3.52 -12.24 -11.97
C VAL A 25 -2.29 -11.50 -11.40
N GLY A 26 -1.12 -11.64 -12.04
CA GLY A 26 0.19 -11.16 -11.57
C GLY A 26 0.84 -10.14 -12.48
N LYS A 27 0.25 -9.81 -13.65
CA LYS A 27 0.73 -8.68 -14.48
C LYS A 27 0.78 -7.36 -13.69
N TRP A 28 -0.09 -7.17 -12.69
CA TRP A 28 -0.08 -6.02 -11.79
C TRP A 28 0.77 -6.19 -10.52
N ARG A 29 1.04 -7.43 -10.06
CA ARG A 29 1.98 -7.70 -8.94
C ARG A 29 3.45 -7.74 -9.36
N ASN A 30 3.75 -7.87 -10.65
CA ASN A 30 5.10 -8.11 -11.16
C ASN A 30 5.87 -6.85 -11.60
N ARG A 31 5.36 -5.64 -11.32
CA ARG A 31 6.17 -4.42 -11.46
C ARG A 31 6.74 -4.07 -10.09
N ILE A 32 7.96 -4.56 -9.83
CA ILE A 32 8.73 -4.12 -8.68
C ILE A 32 8.87 -2.60 -8.78
N ASN A 33 8.41 -1.90 -7.77
CA ASN A 33 8.51 -0.46 -7.66
C ASN A 33 9.27 -0.11 -6.37
N ALA A 34 9.77 1.12 -6.27
CA ALA A 34 10.56 1.52 -5.10
C ALA A 34 9.76 1.47 -3.78
N SER A 35 8.41 1.48 -3.84
CA SER A 35 7.57 1.35 -2.65
C SER A 35 7.51 -0.07 -2.08
N ASP A 36 7.83 -1.09 -2.88
CA ASP A 36 7.83 -2.51 -2.47
C ASP A 36 8.92 -2.84 -1.46
N ILE A 37 9.97 -2.01 -1.36
CA ILE A 37 11.05 -2.14 -0.36
C ILE A 37 10.51 -2.07 1.08
N SER A 38 9.36 -1.44 1.29
CA SER A 38 8.75 -1.25 2.62
C SER A 38 8.39 -2.58 3.30
N HIS A 39 8.41 -3.70 2.57
CA HIS A 39 8.12 -5.04 3.08
C HIS A 39 9.37 -5.89 3.36
N ILE A 40 10.56 -5.38 3.02
CA ILE A 40 11.81 -6.04 3.38
C ILE A 40 12.13 -5.65 4.83
N PRO A 41 12.34 -6.62 5.73
CA PRO A 41 12.67 -6.33 7.12
C PRO A 41 14.09 -5.75 7.20
N TYR A 42 14.18 -4.43 7.38
CA TYR A 42 15.44 -3.76 7.69
C TYR A 42 15.63 -3.65 9.20
N ARG A 43 16.86 -3.90 9.65
CA ARG A 43 17.24 -3.69 11.04
C ARG A 43 17.19 -2.22 11.45
N ARG A 44 17.43 -1.30 10.50
CA ARG A 44 17.35 0.15 10.70
C ARG A 44 16.45 0.76 9.64
N LYS A 45 15.61 1.72 10.03
CA LYS A 45 14.65 2.38 9.13
C LYS A 45 15.37 3.12 7.99
N GLU A 46 16.53 3.69 8.31
CA GLU A 46 17.38 4.45 7.40
C GLU A 46 17.89 3.60 6.23
N ASP A 47 18.09 2.30 6.44
CA ASP A 47 18.55 1.38 5.39
C ASP A 47 17.49 1.18 4.31
N GLY A 48 16.22 1.08 4.71
CA GLY A 48 15.09 0.98 3.78
C GLY A 48 14.90 2.27 2.97
N GLU A 49 15.05 3.43 3.60
CA GLU A 49 14.99 4.72 2.93
C GLU A 49 16.16 4.93 1.96
N HIS A 50 17.37 4.51 2.36
CA HIS A 50 18.55 4.58 1.51
C HIS A 50 18.41 3.70 0.27
N LEU A 51 17.92 2.45 0.43
CA LEU A 51 17.67 1.58 -0.71
C LEU A 51 16.57 2.14 -1.63
N ARG A 52 15.49 2.70 -1.06
CA ARG A 52 14.40 3.32 -1.82
C ARG A 52 14.90 4.47 -2.69
N GLU A 53 15.73 5.33 -2.11
CA GLU A 53 16.37 6.43 -2.84
C GLU A 53 17.34 5.91 -3.91
N GLY A 54 18.09 4.85 -3.62
CA GLY A 54 18.96 4.17 -4.57
C GLY A 54 18.20 3.62 -5.79
N LEU A 55 17.11 2.87 -5.57
CA LEU A 55 16.27 2.35 -6.66
C LEU A 55 15.64 3.47 -7.48
N ARG A 56 15.21 4.55 -6.82
CA ARG A 56 14.66 5.73 -7.49
C ARG A 56 15.69 6.38 -8.41
N ARG A 57 16.92 6.58 -7.93
CA ARG A 57 18.02 7.12 -8.75
C ARG A 57 18.40 6.18 -9.89
N GLY A 58 18.24 4.87 -9.69
CA GLY A 58 18.41 3.84 -10.72
C GLY A 58 17.28 3.77 -11.74
N GLY A 59 16.29 4.68 -11.70
CA GLY A 59 15.20 4.73 -12.67
C GLY A 59 14.04 3.78 -12.38
N LEU A 60 14.03 3.11 -11.23
CA LEU A 60 12.87 2.34 -10.82
C LEU A 60 11.75 3.30 -10.39
N PRO A 61 10.56 3.22 -11.01
CA PRO A 61 9.48 4.12 -10.65
C PRO A 61 8.99 3.80 -9.23
N GLU A 62 8.53 4.83 -8.51
CA GLU A 62 8.00 4.65 -7.15
C GLU A 62 6.66 3.90 -7.18
N PHE A 63 5.93 3.98 -8.30
CA PHE A 63 4.61 3.37 -8.53
C PHE A 63 4.48 2.90 -9.98
N THR A 64 3.41 2.16 -10.30
CA THR A 64 3.09 1.87 -11.70
C THR A 64 2.68 3.16 -12.42
N ALA A 65 3.09 3.33 -13.67
CA ALA A 65 2.75 4.50 -14.49
C ALA A 65 1.24 4.70 -14.69
N GLU A 66 0.45 3.65 -14.46
CA GLU A 66 -1.00 3.59 -14.61
C GLU A 66 -1.75 4.54 -13.67
N TRP A 67 -1.09 5.08 -12.64
CA TRP A 67 -1.77 5.86 -11.60
C TRP A 67 -1.52 7.37 -11.67
N ASP A 68 -0.67 7.85 -12.60
CA ASP A 68 -0.30 9.27 -12.79
C ASP A 68 -0.12 10.04 -11.46
N LEU A 69 0.45 9.38 -10.46
CA LEU A 69 0.53 9.89 -9.11
C LEU A 69 1.64 10.93 -9.03
N ASN A 70 1.23 12.20 -9.06
CA ASN A 70 2.14 13.29 -8.78
C ASN A 70 2.51 13.29 -7.28
N ARG A 71 3.81 13.27 -6.99
CA ARG A 71 4.33 13.39 -5.61
C ARG A 71 3.84 14.64 -4.89
N ALA A 72 3.54 15.72 -5.61
CA ALA A 72 2.93 16.92 -5.04
C ALA A 72 1.54 16.67 -4.43
N ASN A 73 0.84 15.62 -4.86
CA ASN A 73 -0.47 15.23 -4.34
C ASN A 73 -0.37 14.20 -3.20
N ARG A 74 0.84 13.78 -2.83
CA ARG A 74 1.05 12.87 -1.70
C ARG A 74 0.71 13.60 -0.40
N LEU A 75 -0.13 13.00 0.41
CA LEU A 75 -0.51 13.58 1.69
C LEU A 75 0.63 13.51 2.71
N SER A 76 0.78 14.57 3.49
CA SER A 76 1.66 14.57 4.67
C SER A 76 1.09 13.70 5.78
N ALA A 77 1.90 13.37 6.79
CA ALA A 77 1.48 12.59 7.95
C ALA A 77 0.20 13.15 8.62
N ASP A 78 0.12 14.47 8.78
CA ASP A 78 -1.03 15.14 9.41
C ASP A 78 -2.28 15.06 8.55
N MET A 79 -2.13 15.21 7.23
CA MET A 79 -3.24 15.06 6.29
C MET A 79 -3.74 13.61 6.24
N VAL A 80 -2.83 12.63 6.20
CA VAL A 80 -3.18 11.21 6.28
C VAL A 80 -3.97 10.91 7.56
N ARG A 81 -3.53 11.47 8.70
CA ARG A 81 -4.24 11.33 9.97
C ARG A 81 -5.64 11.93 9.89
N ALA A 82 -5.79 13.14 9.35
CA ALA A 82 -7.08 13.83 9.23
C ALA A 82 -8.10 13.05 8.38
N VAL A 83 -7.65 12.41 7.29
CA VAL A 83 -8.54 11.66 6.37
C VAL A 83 -8.72 10.17 6.76
N SER A 84 -8.06 9.72 7.83
CA SER A 84 -8.10 8.30 8.22
C SER A 84 -8.62 8.05 9.62
N PHE A 85 -8.23 8.86 10.62
CA PHE A 85 -8.54 8.60 12.03
C PHE A 85 -9.82 9.31 12.47
N GLY A 86 -10.69 8.61 13.18
CA GLY A 86 -12.04 9.10 13.49
C GLY A 86 -12.94 9.20 12.25
N GLN A 87 -12.56 8.54 11.15
CA GLN A 87 -13.24 8.60 9.87
C GLN A 87 -13.68 7.20 9.44
N THR A 88 -14.64 7.16 8.51
CA THR A 88 -15.01 5.95 7.78
C THR A 88 -14.69 6.16 6.32
N GLN A 89 -13.76 5.39 5.78
CA GLN A 89 -13.39 5.40 4.37
C GLN A 89 -14.26 4.41 3.62
N VAL A 90 -14.76 4.81 2.45
CA VAL A 90 -15.49 3.95 1.52
C VAL A 90 -14.84 4.06 0.15
N GLY A 91 -14.56 2.92 -0.47
CA GLY A 91 -13.83 2.90 -1.73
C GLY A 91 -14.04 1.60 -2.48
N TYR A 92 -13.23 1.42 -3.52
CA TYR A 92 -13.24 0.22 -4.36
C TYR A 92 -11.86 -0.07 -4.93
N HIS A 93 -11.64 -1.30 -5.35
CA HIS A 93 -10.47 -1.67 -6.14
C HIS A 93 -10.77 -1.50 -7.63
N VAL A 94 -9.93 -0.73 -8.34
CA VAL A 94 -10.20 -0.29 -9.71
C VAL A 94 -10.42 -1.44 -10.71
N ASN A 95 -9.72 -2.57 -10.54
CA ASN A 95 -9.79 -3.67 -11.50
C ASN A 95 -10.91 -4.67 -11.21
N SER A 96 -11.16 -4.97 -9.93
CA SER A 96 -12.19 -5.96 -9.55
C SER A 96 -13.54 -5.35 -9.22
N ASN A 97 -13.61 -4.02 -9.13
CA ASN A 97 -14.78 -3.26 -8.69
C ASN A 97 -15.33 -3.67 -7.31
N LEU A 98 -14.54 -4.43 -6.53
CA LEU A 98 -14.92 -4.84 -5.19
C LEU A 98 -14.81 -3.64 -4.24
N ARG A 99 -15.91 -3.36 -3.56
CA ARG A 99 -15.99 -2.25 -2.60
C ARG A 99 -15.35 -2.63 -1.27
N PHE A 100 -14.81 -1.63 -0.57
CA PHE A 100 -14.40 -1.77 0.81
C PHE A 100 -14.96 -0.62 1.65
N THR A 101 -15.08 -0.89 2.94
CA THR A 101 -15.26 0.14 3.97
C THR A 101 -14.21 -0.10 5.04
N ILE A 102 -13.53 0.96 5.48
CA ILE A 102 -12.64 0.91 6.63
C ILE A 102 -13.04 2.01 7.60
N HIS A 103 -13.48 1.60 8.79
CA HIS A 103 -13.67 2.50 9.91
C HIS A 103 -12.41 2.50 10.77
N ARG A 104 -11.93 3.68 11.18
CA ARG A 104 -10.91 3.81 12.22
C ARG A 104 -11.36 4.81 13.27
N ASP A 105 -11.26 4.43 14.54
CA ASP A 105 -11.49 5.37 15.63
C ASP A 105 -10.31 6.36 15.78
N ARG A 106 -10.41 7.26 16.76
CA ARG A 106 -9.36 8.27 17.01
C ARG A 106 -8.07 7.67 17.57
N GLN A 107 -8.15 6.51 18.22
CA GLN A 107 -7.01 5.77 18.75
C GLN A 107 -6.36 4.86 17.70
N GLY A 108 -7.00 4.65 16.56
CA GLY A 108 -6.53 3.83 15.47
C GLY A 108 -7.08 2.42 15.46
N LYS A 109 -8.03 2.05 16.32
CA LYS A 109 -8.72 0.75 16.19
C LYS A 109 -9.47 0.73 14.87
N MET A 110 -9.24 -0.32 14.09
CA MET A 110 -9.73 -0.45 12.72
C MET A 110 -10.71 -1.61 12.59
N THR A 111 -11.78 -1.40 11.82
CA THR A 111 -12.64 -2.46 11.31
C THR A 111 -12.82 -2.28 9.80
N ALA A 112 -12.57 -3.33 9.03
CA ALA A 112 -12.74 -3.34 7.57
C ALA A 112 -13.81 -4.35 7.13
N THR A 113 -14.55 -3.98 6.09
CA THR A 113 -15.56 -4.84 5.43
C THR A 113 -15.46 -4.73 3.90
N GLY A 114 -15.97 -5.74 3.19
CA GLY A 114 -15.92 -5.82 1.72
C GLY A 114 -14.66 -6.53 1.23
N LEU A 115 -13.94 -5.91 0.30
CA LEU A 115 -12.69 -6.44 -0.28
C LEU A 115 -11.68 -6.85 0.80
N TRP A 116 -11.52 -6.02 1.84
CA TRP A 116 -10.79 -6.37 3.05
C TRP A 116 -11.78 -6.61 4.17
N LYS A 117 -11.55 -7.65 4.97
CA LYS A 117 -12.43 -8.03 6.07
C LYS A 117 -11.64 -8.42 7.30
N GLY A 118 -11.87 -7.70 8.40
CA GLY A 118 -11.22 -7.99 9.67
C GLY A 118 -11.14 -6.78 10.59
N THR A 119 -10.48 -6.97 11.72
CA THR A 119 -10.14 -5.92 12.68
C THR A 119 -8.63 -5.75 12.79
N GLY A 120 -8.22 -4.64 13.39
CA GLY A 120 -6.83 -4.36 13.60
C GLY A 120 -6.57 -3.02 14.28
N THR A 121 -5.33 -2.57 14.16
CA THR A 121 -4.92 -1.23 14.59
C THR A 121 -4.20 -0.51 13.47
N SER A 122 -4.35 0.80 13.42
CA SER A 122 -3.76 1.69 12.44
C SER A 122 -2.84 2.69 13.11
N ARG A 123 -1.68 2.93 12.51
CA ARG A 123 -0.71 3.93 12.94
C ARG A 123 -0.12 4.66 11.75
N ILE A 124 0.41 5.86 12.00
CA ILE A 124 1.14 6.62 11.00
C ILE A 124 2.64 6.34 11.18
N ILE A 125 3.32 5.92 10.12
CA ILE A 125 4.78 5.74 10.08
C ILE A 125 5.33 6.60 8.94
N GLY A 126 6.01 7.70 9.29
CA GLY A 126 6.34 8.72 8.29
C GLY A 126 5.07 9.34 7.74
N ASP A 127 4.87 9.27 6.43
CA ASP A 127 3.69 9.76 5.70
C ASP A 127 2.78 8.61 5.20
N ARG A 128 2.89 7.44 5.84
CA ARG A 128 2.12 6.24 5.51
C ARG A 128 1.14 5.92 6.61
N ILE A 129 0.00 5.39 6.22
CA ILE A 129 -0.90 4.70 7.15
C ILE A 129 -0.61 3.20 7.11
N CYS A 130 -0.26 2.64 8.26
CA CYS A 130 0.06 1.24 8.43
C CYS A 130 -1.03 0.57 9.25
N ASN A 131 -1.63 -0.48 8.72
CA ASN A 131 -2.62 -1.30 9.42
C ASN A 131 -2.00 -2.63 9.82
N TYR A 132 -2.01 -2.92 11.12
CA TYR A 132 -1.81 -4.24 11.67
C TYR A 132 -3.14 -4.98 11.68
N TRP A 133 -3.21 -6.17 11.11
CA TRP A 133 -4.41 -6.99 11.04
C TRP A 133 -4.39 -8.13 12.06
N ASP A 134 -5.33 -8.13 13.00
CA ASP A 134 -5.33 -9.10 14.12
C ASP A 134 -5.37 -10.55 13.64
N LYS A 135 -6.20 -10.82 12.63
CA LYS A 135 -6.39 -12.17 12.07
C LYS A 135 -5.13 -12.75 11.43
N TYR A 136 -4.30 -11.90 10.83
CA TYR A 136 -3.18 -12.32 10.00
C TYR A 136 -1.82 -12.06 10.65
N GLU A 137 -1.79 -11.34 11.77
CA GLU A 137 -0.57 -10.91 12.46
C GLU A 137 0.44 -10.23 11.50
N THR A 138 -0.09 -9.44 10.56
CA THR A 138 0.70 -8.76 9.53
C THR A 138 0.40 -7.27 9.48
N GLU A 139 1.42 -6.49 9.14
CA GLU A 139 1.31 -5.05 8.91
C GLU A 139 1.35 -4.72 7.41
N THR A 140 0.44 -3.85 6.98
CA THR A 140 0.36 -3.34 5.60
C THR A 140 0.38 -1.82 5.62
N CYS A 141 1.35 -1.22 4.92
CA CYS A 141 1.53 0.24 4.88
C CYS A 141 1.14 0.80 3.50
N MET A 142 0.33 1.84 3.51
CA MET A 142 -0.14 2.53 2.31
C MET A 142 0.27 4.00 2.33
N VAL A 143 0.59 4.52 1.16
CA VAL A 143 0.68 5.96 0.93
C VAL A 143 -0.69 6.48 0.53
N VAL A 144 -1.04 7.70 0.94
CA VAL A 144 -2.30 8.34 0.54
C VAL A 144 -2.00 9.52 -0.38
N TYR A 145 -2.73 9.58 -1.48
CA TYR A 145 -2.72 10.70 -2.42
C TYR A 145 -4.07 11.40 -2.42
N GLN A 146 -4.04 12.72 -2.55
CA GLN A 146 -5.20 13.45 -3.04
C GLN A 146 -5.38 13.16 -4.54
N ASN A 147 -6.61 12.90 -4.95
CA ASN A 147 -6.94 12.79 -6.37
C ASN A 147 -7.39 14.17 -6.87
N PRO A 148 -6.59 14.91 -7.67
CA PRO A 148 -6.96 16.25 -8.14
C PRO A 148 -8.19 16.23 -9.06
N ASN A 149 -8.45 15.08 -9.71
CA ASN A 149 -9.61 14.86 -10.56
C ASN A 149 -10.71 14.05 -9.85
N GLY A 150 -10.56 13.84 -8.54
CA GLY A 150 -11.49 13.09 -7.71
C GLY A 150 -12.63 13.93 -7.19
N SER A 151 -13.72 13.27 -6.80
CA SER A 151 -14.80 13.89 -6.04
C SER A 151 -15.48 12.90 -5.11
N ALA A 152 -16.11 13.42 -4.05
CA ALA A 152 -16.87 12.61 -3.11
C ALA A 152 -18.04 11.90 -3.78
N ALA A 153 -18.66 12.54 -4.78
CA ALA A 153 -19.75 11.96 -5.57
C ALA A 153 -19.29 10.75 -6.39
N ALA A 154 -18.07 10.81 -6.94
CA ALA A 154 -17.45 9.69 -7.66
C ALA A 154 -16.74 8.69 -6.72
N GLY A 155 -16.71 8.94 -5.41
CA GLY A 155 -16.13 8.05 -4.42
C GLY A 155 -14.60 7.92 -4.49
N ASN A 156 -13.92 8.94 -5.01
CA ASN A 156 -12.49 8.85 -5.37
C ASN A 156 -11.71 10.13 -5.05
N ASP A 157 -12.07 10.88 -3.99
CA ASP A 157 -11.35 12.07 -3.51
C ASP A 157 -9.87 11.80 -3.22
N TYR A 158 -9.58 10.56 -2.80
CA TYR A 158 -8.25 10.13 -2.39
C TYR A 158 -7.94 8.76 -2.98
N ILE A 159 -6.65 8.41 -2.99
CA ILE A 159 -6.17 7.12 -3.48
C ILE A 159 -5.23 6.53 -2.41
N LEU A 160 -5.58 5.36 -1.89
CA LEU A 160 -4.67 4.52 -1.11
C LEU A 160 -3.80 3.71 -2.06
N VAL A 161 -2.50 3.71 -1.83
CA VAL A 161 -1.54 3.04 -2.72
C VAL A 161 -0.65 2.13 -1.89
N GLN A 162 -0.61 0.86 -2.28
CA GLN A 162 0.30 -0.17 -1.74
C GLN A 162 0.72 -1.14 -2.85
N HIS A 163 1.63 -2.06 -2.52
CA HIS A 163 2.12 -3.08 -3.45
C HIS A 163 1.02 -3.80 -4.24
N SER A 164 -0.11 -4.12 -3.60
CA SER A 164 -1.19 -4.88 -4.25
C SER A 164 -2.08 -4.06 -5.17
N GLY A 165 -1.94 -2.73 -5.20
CA GLY A 165 -2.69 -1.87 -6.10
C GLY A 165 -3.00 -0.48 -5.54
N SER A 166 -3.88 0.21 -6.28
CA SER A 166 -4.46 1.49 -5.90
C SER A 166 -5.95 1.34 -5.59
N PHE A 167 -6.40 2.07 -4.59
CA PHE A 167 -7.72 1.95 -4.00
C PHE A 167 -8.30 3.35 -3.81
N PRO A 168 -9.01 3.87 -4.83
CA PRO A 168 -9.74 5.13 -4.69
C PRO A 168 -10.76 5.05 -3.57
N PHE A 169 -10.88 6.12 -2.80
CA PHE A 169 -11.84 6.22 -1.71
C PHE A 169 -12.30 7.66 -1.48
N THR A 170 -13.42 7.77 -0.76
CA THR A 170 -13.91 9.00 -0.14
C THR A 170 -14.24 8.74 1.33
N LEU A 171 -14.51 9.82 2.07
CA LEU A 171 -15.00 9.73 3.44
C LEU A 171 -16.52 9.59 3.42
N LYS A 172 -17.03 8.62 4.19
CA LYS A 172 -18.46 8.46 4.42
C LYS A 172 -18.94 9.64 5.27
N LYS A 173 -19.92 10.39 4.74
CA LYS A 173 -20.62 11.46 5.46
C LYS A 173 -21.44 10.92 6.62
#